data_AF-A0A8R1XQW7-F1
#
_entry.id   AF-A0A8R1XQW7-F1
#
_cell.length_a   1.000
_cell.length_b   1.000
_cell.length_c   1.000
_cell.angle_alpha   90.00
_cell.angle_beta   90.00
_cell.angle_gamma   90.00
#
_symmetry.space_group_name_H-M   'P 1'
#
loop_
_entity.id
_entity.type
_entity.pdbx_description
1 polymer ?
#
loop_
_entity_poly.entity_id
_entity_poly.type
_entity_poly.pdbx_seq_one_letter_code
_entity_poly.pdbx_strand_id
1 'polypeptide(L)'
;MTDHLYMYRYDDNIHDYVTKYTGSEPSWTSEDTKRAVLFSLVPGALSLCAASSFSKERNLIDWWLASNKPNWAPKNPAIYGVIDIATFAPLGCASYMAYKYGDGLENNTTKVALAFYGGSIICAFLTMPLVKRRNYLCLFRNTLIMHLTGAGAAIAFFKINQKAGLLMVPYVLWTSFYTFLTYSMSKTNTSEASERSTL
;
A
#
# COMPACT_ATOMS: atom_id res chain seq x y z
N MET A 1 -34.96 4.26 23.13
CA MET A 1 -33.63 3.90 22.58
C MET A 1 -33.38 4.53 21.21
N THR A 2 -34.44 4.79 20.42
CA THR A 2 -34.35 5.41 19.09
C THR A 2 -33.93 6.87 19.11
N ASP A 3 -34.35 7.67 20.10
CA ASP A 3 -34.08 9.12 20.14
C ASP A 3 -32.59 9.47 20.31
N HIS A 4 -31.84 8.69 21.09
CA HIS A 4 -30.39 8.89 21.22
C HIS A 4 -29.64 8.63 19.91
N LEU A 5 -30.10 7.67 19.11
CA LEU A 5 -29.52 7.33 17.81
C LEU A 5 -29.81 8.42 16.76
N TYR A 6 -30.97 9.05 16.83
CA TYR A 6 -31.30 10.20 15.97
C TYR A 6 -30.49 11.43 16.34
N MET A 7 -30.34 11.75 17.63
CA MET A 7 -29.51 12.87 18.06
C MET A 7 -28.04 12.69 17.69
N TYR A 8 -27.48 11.50 17.90
CA TYR A 8 -26.08 11.23 17.51
C TYR A 8 -25.85 11.37 16.00
N ARG A 9 -26.77 10.82 15.19
CA ARG A 9 -26.69 10.93 13.73
C ARG A 9 -26.91 12.36 13.21
N TYR A 10 -27.70 13.15 13.94
CA TYR A 10 -27.95 14.55 13.61
C TYR A 10 -26.71 15.40 13.90
N ASP A 11 -26.05 15.18 15.04
CA ASP A 11 -24.81 15.86 15.40
C ASP A 11 -23.66 15.55 14.45
N ASP A 12 -23.49 14.28 14.05
CA ASP A 12 -22.48 13.89 13.05
C ASP A 12 -22.69 14.61 11.70
N ASN A 13 -23.94 14.70 11.25
CA ASN A 13 -24.29 15.41 10.01
C ASN A 13 -24.04 16.92 10.13
N ILE A 14 -24.31 17.53 11.29
CA ILE A 14 -23.99 18.94 11.51
C ILE A 14 -22.47 19.15 11.57
N HIS A 15 -21.72 18.26 12.22
CA HIS A 15 -20.27 18.35 12.28
C HIS A 15 -19.65 18.29 10.89
N ASP A 16 -20.10 17.35 10.04
CA ASP A 16 -19.67 17.22 8.64
C ASP A 16 -20.11 18.41 7.78
N TYR A 17 -21.30 18.97 8.03
CA TYR A 17 -21.73 20.22 7.40
C TYR A 17 -20.85 21.40 7.81
N VAL A 18 -20.61 21.59 9.11
CA VAL A 18 -19.84 22.73 9.62
C VAL A 18 -18.41 22.67 9.11
N THR A 19 -17.70 21.55 9.21
CA THR A 19 -16.32 21.43 8.68
C THR A 19 -16.24 21.69 7.18
N LYS A 20 -17.23 21.25 6.41
CA LYS A 20 -17.29 21.46 4.96
C LYS A 20 -17.58 22.91 4.57
N TYR A 21 -18.32 23.66 5.38
CA TYR A 21 -18.73 25.04 5.06
C TYR A 21 -17.94 26.14 5.81
N THR A 22 -17.33 25.85 6.96
CA THR A 22 -16.47 26.81 7.68
C THR A 22 -15.01 26.74 7.25
N GLY A 23 -14.61 25.74 6.47
CA GLY A 23 -13.24 25.58 5.97
C GLY A 23 -12.18 25.35 7.06
N SER A 24 -12.59 25.14 8.30
CA SER A 24 -11.68 24.89 9.43
C SER A 24 -11.47 23.40 9.61
N GLU A 25 -10.72 22.76 8.70
CA GLU A 25 -10.15 21.44 9.02
C GLU A 25 -9.38 21.53 10.35
N PRO A 26 -9.46 20.51 11.22
CA PRO A 26 -8.69 20.51 12.46
C PRO A 26 -7.22 20.82 12.19
N SER A 27 -6.69 21.88 12.79
CA SER A 27 -5.32 22.32 12.54
C SER A 27 -4.32 21.21 12.85
N TRP A 28 -3.25 21.12 12.06
CA TRP A 28 -2.15 20.19 12.31
C TRP A 28 -1.31 20.65 13.50
N THR A 29 -1.05 19.76 14.46
CA THR A 29 -0.34 20.04 15.71
C THR A 29 1.02 19.33 15.78
N SER A 30 1.83 19.66 16.78
CA SER A 30 3.08 18.93 17.06
C SER A 30 2.82 17.46 17.44
N GLU A 31 1.72 17.18 18.15
CA GLU A 31 1.33 15.81 18.51
C GLU A 31 0.95 14.99 17.29
N ASP A 32 0.30 15.61 16.30
CA ASP A 32 0.02 14.98 15.01
C ASP A 32 1.28 14.60 14.28
N THR A 33 2.30 15.46 14.32
CA THR A 33 3.61 15.17 13.73
C THR A 33 4.24 13.93 14.39
N LYS A 34 4.21 13.86 15.72
CA LYS A 34 4.72 12.69 16.45
C LYS A 34 3.96 11.41 16.07
N ARG A 35 2.63 11.49 16.00
CA ARG A 35 1.78 10.35 15.63
C ARG A 35 1.98 9.91 14.19
N ALA A 36 2.11 10.85 13.24
CA ALA A 36 2.43 10.56 11.85
C ALA A 36 3.80 9.86 11.71
N VAL A 37 4.79 10.29 12.49
CA VAL A 37 6.10 9.60 12.55
C VAL A 37 5.93 8.17 13.07
N LEU A 38 5.17 7.97 14.16
CA LEU A 38 4.90 6.63 14.69
C LEU A 38 4.19 5.72 13.67
N PHE A 39 3.20 6.24 12.96
CA PHE A 39 2.50 5.51 11.89
C PHE A 39 3.44 5.17 10.72
N SER A 40 4.45 6.02 10.48
CA SER A 40 5.47 5.81 9.43
C SER A 40 6.50 4.74 9.79
N LEU A 41 6.66 4.40 11.07
CA LEU A 41 7.59 3.36 11.51
C LEU A 41 7.22 1.99 10.91
N VAL A 42 5.92 1.67 10.83
CA VAL A 42 5.46 0.37 10.30
C VAL A 42 5.83 0.19 8.82
N PRO A 43 5.38 1.04 7.87
CA PRO A 43 5.74 0.90 6.47
C PRO A 43 7.25 1.12 6.24
N GLY A 44 7.87 2.07 6.95
CA GLY A 44 9.30 2.34 6.83
C GLY A 44 10.17 1.14 7.23
N ALA A 45 9.88 0.54 8.39
CA ALA A 45 10.58 -0.66 8.85
C ALA A 45 10.34 -1.84 7.91
N LEU A 46 9.10 -2.03 7.43
CA LEU A 46 8.78 -3.09 6.49
C LEU A 46 9.62 -3.00 5.20
N SER A 47 9.66 -1.81 4.59
CA SER A 47 10.41 -1.59 3.34
C SER A 47 11.91 -1.81 3.54
N LEU A 48 12.47 -1.27 4.62
CA LEU A 48 13.90 -1.44 4.94
C LEU A 48 14.27 -2.91 5.25
N CYS A 49 13.42 -3.63 5.99
CA CYS A 49 13.59 -5.04 6.29
C CYS A 49 13.52 -5.92 5.03
N ALA A 50 12.62 -5.62 4.11
CA ALA A 50 12.51 -6.33 2.83
C ALA A 50 13.75 -6.09 1.97
N ALA A 51 14.17 -4.84 1.79
CA ALA A 51 15.35 -4.49 1.01
C ALA A 51 16.64 -5.12 1.58
N SER A 52 16.81 -5.07 2.89
CA SER A 52 17.98 -5.66 3.57
C SER A 52 17.97 -7.18 3.52
N SER A 53 16.80 -7.82 3.65
CA SER A 53 16.66 -9.28 3.52
C SER A 53 16.98 -9.73 2.10
N PHE A 54 16.47 -9.03 1.09
CA PHE A 54 16.74 -9.34 -0.32
C PHE A 54 18.22 -9.20 -0.66
N SER A 55 18.85 -8.11 -0.22
CA SER A 55 20.27 -7.83 -0.51
C SER A 55 21.24 -8.85 0.09
N LYS A 56 20.82 -9.58 1.13
CA LYS A 56 21.65 -10.61 1.79
C LYS A 56 21.51 -11.99 1.13
N GLU A 57 20.48 -12.22 0.33
CA GLU A 57 20.17 -13.54 -0.23
C GLU A 57 20.61 -13.67 -1.69
N ARG A 58 21.89 -14.04 -1.89
CA ARG A 58 22.48 -14.23 -3.24
C ARG A 58 21.66 -15.16 -4.14
N ASN A 59 21.20 -16.30 -3.62
CA ASN A 59 20.36 -17.25 -4.37
C ASN A 59 19.04 -16.66 -4.87
N LEU A 60 18.53 -15.60 -4.23
CA LEU A 60 17.32 -14.89 -4.63
C LEU A 60 17.62 -13.82 -5.66
N ILE A 61 18.75 -13.11 -5.50
CA ILE A 61 19.25 -12.18 -6.50
C ILE A 61 19.49 -12.94 -7.81
N ASP A 62 20.17 -14.09 -7.76
CA ASP A 62 20.48 -14.91 -8.93
C ASP A 62 19.20 -15.43 -9.61
N TRP A 63 18.24 -15.93 -8.82
CA TRP A 63 16.93 -16.33 -9.34
C TRP A 63 16.18 -15.16 -9.99
N TRP A 64 16.17 -14.00 -9.34
CA TRP A 64 15.53 -12.80 -9.86
C TRP A 64 16.17 -12.37 -11.18
N LEU A 65 17.50 -12.35 -11.26
CA LEU A 65 18.25 -12.00 -12.46
C LEU A 65 17.99 -13.00 -13.59
N ALA A 66 17.98 -14.30 -13.29
CA ALA A 66 17.74 -15.38 -14.25
C ALA A 66 16.28 -15.49 -14.73
N SER A 67 15.32 -14.94 -13.98
CA SER A 67 13.90 -14.96 -14.38
C SER A 67 13.67 -14.21 -15.70
N ASN A 68 12.81 -14.74 -16.58
CA ASN A 68 12.45 -13.99 -17.79
C ASN A 68 11.60 -12.77 -17.43
N LYS A 69 12.17 -11.59 -17.67
CA LYS A 69 11.57 -10.29 -17.37
C LYS A 69 11.43 -9.48 -18.66
N PRO A 70 10.39 -8.66 -18.78
CA PRO A 70 10.23 -7.78 -19.93
C PRO A 70 11.35 -6.74 -20.01
N ASN A 71 11.62 -6.25 -21.21
CA ASN A 71 12.72 -5.31 -21.50
C ASN A 71 12.62 -3.97 -20.74
N TRP A 72 11.42 -3.56 -20.36
CA TRP A 72 11.17 -2.34 -19.59
C TRP A 72 11.44 -2.51 -18.07
N ALA A 73 11.63 -3.73 -17.58
CA ALA A 73 11.88 -3.96 -16.17
C ALA A 73 13.32 -3.54 -15.79
N PRO A 74 13.53 -2.83 -14.66
CA PRO A 74 14.88 -2.54 -14.18
C PRO A 74 15.72 -3.82 -14.04
N LYS A 75 16.94 -3.79 -14.60
CA LYS A 75 17.88 -4.93 -14.55
C LYS A 75 18.53 -5.07 -13.18
N ASN A 76 18.81 -3.95 -12.50
CA ASN A 76 19.40 -3.95 -11.17
C ASN A 76 18.31 -4.12 -10.11
N PRO A 77 18.31 -5.20 -9.31
CA PRO A 77 17.33 -5.42 -8.25
C PRO A 77 17.30 -4.31 -7.19
N ALA A 78 18.41 -3.61 -6.97
CA ALA A 78 18.48 -2.52 -5.98
C ALA A 78 17.56 -1.34 -6.33
N ILE A 79 17.27 -1.12 -7.61
CA ILE A 79 16.38 -0.04 -8.06
C ILE A 79 14.97 -0.24 -7.49
N TYR A 80 14.49 -1.49 -7.46
CA TYR A 80 13.19 -1.80 -6.88
C TYR A 80 13.12 -1.43 -5.40
N GLY A 81 14.14 -1.81 -4.62
CA GLY A 81 14.20 -1.49 -3.20
C GLY A 81 14.27 0.01 -2.91
N VAL A 82 14.98 0.79 -3.74
CA VAL A 82 15.02 2.26 -3.60
C VAL A 82 13.63 2.88 -3.83
N ILE A 83 12.92 2.42 -4.86
CA ILE A 83 11.57 2.93 -5.16
C ILE A 83 10.56 2.44 -4.11
N ASP A 84 10.71 1.22 -3.60
CA ASP A 84 9.93 0.72 -2.46
C ASP A 84 10.09 1.64 -1.24
N ILE A 85 11.31 2.05 -0.89
CA ILE A 85 11.53 2.97 0.24
C ILE A 85 10.87 4.34 -0.04
N ALA A 86 11.08 4.89 -1.23
CA ALA A 86 10.55 6.20 -1.60
C ALA A 86 9.01 6.24 -1.58
N THR A 87 8.35 5.17 -2.03
CA THR A 87 6.89 5.07 -2.09
C THR A 87 6.26 4.72 -0.74
N PHE A 88 6.99 4.08 0.17
CA PHE A 88 6.52 3.76 1.52
C PHE A 88 6.65 4.95 2.49
N ALA A 89 7.62 5.85 2.26
CA ALA A 89 7.86 7.01 3.10
C ALA A 89 6.60 7.88 3.39
N PRO A 90 5.75 8.24 2.40
CA PRO A 90 4.57 9.05 2.67
C PRO A 90 3.40 8.28 3.32
N LEU A 91 3.42 6.95 3.34
CA LEU A 91 2.26 6.12 3.72
C LEU A 91 1.85 6.29 5.19
N GLY A 92 2.81 6.42 6.10
CA GLY A 92 2.50 6.64 7.52
C GLY A 92 1.83 7.99 7.76
N CYS A 93 2.30 9.03 7.07
CA CYS A 93 1.67 10.34 7.11
C CYS A 93 0.26 10.31 6.49
N ALA A 94 0.10 9.67 5.34
CA ALA A 94 -1.19 9.51 4.67
C ALA A 94 -2.22 8.78 5.54
N SER A 95 -1.83 7.66 6.14
CA SER A 95 -2.71 6.86 7.00
C SER A 95 -3.06 7.58 8.31
N TYR A 96 -2.13 8.35 8.89
CA TYR A 96 -2.45 9.19 10.03
C TYR A 96 -3.41 10.33 9.67
N MET A 97 -3.20 10.99 8.52
CA MET A 97 -4.14 12.03 8.04
C MET A 97 -5.53 11.45 7.84
N ALA A 98 -5.66 10.28 7.21
CA ALA A 98 -6.94 9.62 7.04
C ALA A 98 -7.59 9.26 8.40
N TYR A 99 -6.80 8.78 9.36
CA TYR A 99 -7.30 8.52 10.72
C TYR A 99 -7.77 9.80 11.41
N LYS A 100 -6.98 10.87 11.39
CA LYS A 100 -7.29 12.14 12.07
C LYS A 100 -8.52 12.84 11.46
N TYR A 101 -8.50 13.03 10.14
CA TYR A 101 -9.53 13.81 9.44
C TYR A 101 -10.78 13.00 9.12
N GLY A 102 -10.76 11.69 9.37
CA GLY A 102 -11.90 10.82 9.24
C GLY A 102 -12.49 10.40 10.59
N ASP A 103 -12.31 11.17 11.65
CA ASP A 103 -12.87 10.89 12.98
C ASP A 103 -12.49 9.50 13.56
N GLY A 104 -11.25 9.09 13.29
CA GLY A 104 -10.66 7.88 13.84
C GLY A 104 -11.34 6.57 13.40
N LEU A 105 -11.26 5.55 14.26
CA LEU A 105 -11.82 4.21 13.99
C LEU A 105 -13.30 4.07 14.36
N GLU A 106 -13.91 5.11 14.94
CA GLU A 106 -15.34 5.13 15.24
C GLU A 106 -16.14 5.34 13.94
N ASN A 107 -15.61 6.13 13.02
CA ASN A 107 -16.15 6.30 11.68
C ASN A 107 -15.93 5.04 10.81
N ASN A 108 -17.01 4.50 10.25
CA ASN A 108 -16.96 3.31 9.40
C ASN A 108 -16.22 3.52 8.08
N THR A 109 -16.30 4.71 7.48
CA THR A 109 -15.58 5.03 6.24
C THR A 109 -14.07 4.97 6.48
N THR A 110 -13.61 5.58 7.57
CA THR A 110 -12.20 5.60 7.96
C THR A 110 -11.69 4.22 8.33
N LYS A 111 -12.49 3.45 9.07
CA LYS A 111 -12.19 2.05 9.39
C LYS A 111 -12.00 1.20 8.12
N VAL A 112 -12.91 1.31 7.16
CA VAL A 112 -12.80 0.59 5.87
C VAL A 112 -11.58 1.07 5.08
N ALA A 113 -11.33 2.39 5.04
CA ALA A 113 -10.18 2.96 4.36
C ALA A 113 -8.85 2.42 4.93
N LEU A 114 -8.73 2.41 6.25
CA LEU A 114 -7.56 1.87 6.96
C LEU A 114 -7.46 0.35 6.84
N ALA A 115 -8.58 -0.38 6.72
CA ALA A 115 -8.57 -1.82 6.46
C ALA A 115 -8.02 -2.14 5.05
N PHE A 116 -8.42 -1.38 4.03
CA PHE A 116 -7.83 -1.47 2.69
C PHE A 116 -6.32 -1.15 2.72
N TYR A 117 -5.93 -0.09 3.41
CA TYR A 117 -4.52 0.27 3.58
C TYR A 117 -3.74 -0.86 4.27
N GLY A 118 -4.24 -1.37 5.39
CA GLY A 118 -3.63 -2.46 6.14
C GLY A 118 -3.51 -3.74 5.32
N GLY A 119 -4.53 -4.09 4.54
CA GLY A 119 -4.49 -5.21 3.59
C GLY A 119 -3.37 -5.06 2.56
N SER A 120 -3.18 -3.85 2.02
CA SER A 120 -2.10 -3.55 1.09
C SER A 120 -0.72 -3.71 1.73
N ILE A 121 -0.53 -3.22 2.96
CA ILE A 121 0.72 -3.36 3.72
C ILE A 121 1.01 -4.83 4.08
N ILE A 122 -0.02 -5.62 4.42
CA ILE A 122 0.13 -7.06 4.67
C ILE A 122 0.57 -7.78 3.37
N CYS A 123 -0.05 -7.48 2.22
CA CYS A 123 0.40 -8.05 0.96
C CYS A 123 1.84 -7.63 0.60
N ALA A 124 2.24 -6.40 0.91
CA ALA A 124 3.62 -5.97 0.77
C ALA A 124 4.58 -6.81 1.63
N PHE A 125 4.25 -7.03 2.90
CA PHE A 125 5.02 -7.92 3.78
C PHE A 125 5.14 -9.34 3.22
N LEU A 126 4.05 -9.90 2.71
CA LEU A 126 3.99 -11.26 2.15
C LEU A 126 4.77 -11.41 0.84
N THR A 127 5.08 -10.30 0.16
CA THR A 127 5.84 -10.35 -1.11
C THR A 127 7.18 -11.03 -0.91
N MET A 128 7.94 -10.69 0.14
CA MET A 128 9.28 -11.26 0.34
C MET A 128 9.24 -12.79 0.53
N PRO A 129 8.43 -13.37 1.46
CA PRO A 129 8.24 -14.82 1.54
C PRO A 129 7.80 -15.49 0.23
N LEU A 130 6.97 -14.84 -0.58
CA LEU A 130 6.51 -15.39 -1.86
C LEU A 130 7.59 -15.42 -2.92
N VAL A 131 8.43 -14.38 -2.99
CA VAL A 131 9.62 -14.36 -3.85
C VAL A 131 10.58 -15.49 -3.44
N LYS A 132 10.77 -15.74 -2.13
CA LYS A 132 11.56 -16.89 -1.63
C LYS A 132 11.01 -18.24 -2.07
N ARG A 133 9.69 -18.38 -2.19
CA ARG A 133 9.04 -19.60 -2.72
C ARG A 133 9.14 -19.74 -4.24
N ARG A 134 9.62 -18.72 -4.96
CA ARG A 134 9.85 -18.73 -6.42
C ARG A 134 8.60 -19.09 -7.24
N ASN A 135 7.41 -18.75 -6.73
CA ASN A 135 6.14 -19.04 -7.39
C ASN A 135 5.59 -17.78 -8.07
N TYR A 136 5.76 -17.67 -9.38
CA TYR A 136 5.37 -16.48 -10.14
C TYR A 136 3.86 -16.19 -10.10
N LEU A 137 3.00 -17.23 -10.15
CA LEU A 137 1.55 -17.04 -10.13
C LEU A 137 1.06 -16.53 -8.76
N CYS A 138 1.60 -17.08 -7.67
CA CYS A 138 1.28 -16.64 -6.32
C CYS A 138 1.77 -15.21 -6.08
N LEU A 139 2.97 -14.89 -6.58
CA LEU A 139 3.52 -13.54 -6.55
C LEU A 139 2.63 -12.54 -7.29
N PHE A 140 2.19 -12.87 -8.52
CA PHE A 140 1.25 -12.04 -9.28
C PHE A 140 -0.06 -11.80 -8.54
N ARG A 141 -0.70 -12.86 -8.03
CA ARG A 141 -1.97 -12.74 -7.28
C ARG A 141 -1.80 -11.86 -6.05
N ASN A 142 -0.70 -12.01 -5.32
CA ASN A 142 -0.41 -11.17 -4.16
C ASN A 142 -0.22 -9.70 -4.53
N THR A 143 0.57 -9.41 -5.58
CA THR A 143 0.76 -8.02 -6.03
C THR A 143 -0.52 -7.39 -6.58
N LEU A 144 -1.39 -8.18 -7.22
CA LEU A 144 -2.70 -7.70 -7.67
C LEU A 144 -3.59 -7.31 -6.49
N ILE A 145 -3.66 -8.15 -5.45
CA ILE A 145 -4.43 -7.83 -4.23
C ILE A 145 -3.84 -6.61 -3.54
N MET A 146 -2.51 -6.53 -3.43
CA MET A 146 -1.80 -5.34 -2.92
C MET A 146 -2.23 -4.09 -3.67
N HIS A 147 -2.19 -4.11 -5.01
CA HIS A 147 -2.54 -2.95 -5.81
C HIS A 147 -4.02 -2.56 -5.66
N LEU A 148 -4.94 -3.52 -5.73
CA LEU A 148 -6.37 -3.25 -5.60
C LEU A 148 -6.73 -2.69 -4.22
N THR A 149 -6.14 -3.25 -3.17
CA THR A 149 -6.36 -2.76 -1.80
C THR A 149 -5.71 -1.40 -1.56
N GLY A 150 -4.49 -1.17 -2.06
CA GLY A 150 -3.83 0.13 -2.02
C GLY A 150 -4.56 1.21 -2.80
N ALA A 151 -5.10 0.90 -3.98
CA ALA A 151 -5.91 1.81 -4.78
C ALA A 151 -7.24 2.12 -4.08
N GLY A 152 -7.91 1.11 -3.50
CA GLY A 152 -9.11 1.29 -2.69
C GLY A 152 -8.86 2.21 -1.49
N ALA A 153 -7.74 2.02 -0.79
CA ALA A 153 -7.30 2.90 0.29
C ALA A 153 -7.06 4.32 -0.19
N ALA A 154 -6.36 4.52 -1.31
CA ALA A 154 -6.08 5.84 -1.87
C ALA A 154 -7.37 6.60 -2.23
N ILE A 155 -8.33 5.94 -2.88
CA ILE A 155 -9.64 6.53 -3.22
C ILE A 155 -10.39 6.93 -1.94
N ALA A 156 -10.39 6.05 -0.93
CA ALA A 156 -11.06 6.34 0.33
C ALA A 156 -10.36 7.48 1.09
N PHE A 157 -9.03 7.51 1.11
CA PHE A 157 -8.25 8.60 1.71
C PHE A 157 -8.51 9.91 0.99
N PHE A 158 -8.60 9.93 -0.34
CA PHE A 158 -8.97 11.12 -1.11
C PHE A 158 -10.34 11.70 -0.71
N LYS A 159 -11.31 10.83 -0.39
CA LYS A 159 -12.64 11.24 0.06
C LYS A 159 -12.62 11.81 1.49
N ILE A 160 -11.76 11.29 2.36
CA ILE A 160 -11.61 11.75 3.75
C ILE A 160 -10.80 13.05 3.79
N ASN A 161 -9.65 13.06 3.13
CA ASN A 161 -8.74 14.21 3.06
C ASN A 161 -7.92 14.15 1.77
N GLN A 162 -8.03 15.19 0.95
CA GLN A 162 -7.39 15.22 -0.37
C GLN A 162 -5.86 15.07 -0.31
N LYS A 163 -5.21 15.62 0.73
CA LYS A 163 -3.75 15.50 0.90
C LYS A 163 -3.35 14.06 1.24
N ALA A 164 -4.12 13.38 2.11
CA ALA A 164 -3.90 11.98 2.44
C ALA A 164 -3.99 11.08 1.19
N GLY A 165 -5.00 11.31 0.35
CA GLY A 165 -5.13 10.63 -0.94
C GLY A 165 -3.96 10.87 -1.89
N LEU A 166 -3.51 12.12 -2.02
CA LEU A 166 -2.36 12.48 -2.87
C LEU A 166 -1.07 11.79 -2.42
N LEU A 167 -0.84 11.68 -1.11
CA LEU A 167 0.33 10.99 -0.56
C LEU A 167 0.37 9.48 -0.90
N MET A 168 -0.78 8.87 -1.20
CA MET A 168 -0.86 7.47 -1.63
C MET A 168 -0.53 7.27 -3.12
N VAL A 169 -0.55 8.33 -3.94
CA VAL A 169 -0.40 8.22 -5.40
C VAL A 169 0.90 7.53 -5.83
N PRO A 170 2.09 7.89 -5.31
CA PRO A 170 3.33 7.20 -5.68
C PRO A 170 3.29 5.70 -5.40
N TYR A 171 2.69 5.30 -4.27
CA TYR A 171 2.53 3.90 -3.90
C TYR A 171 1.55 3.15 -4.82
N VAL A 172 0.42 3.74 -5.17
CA VAL A 172 -0.55 3.12 -6.10
C VAL A 172 0.07 2.92 -7.48
N LEU A 173 0.78 3.92 -8.01
CA LEU A 173 1.48 3.81 -9.29
C LEU A 173 2.53 2.69 -9.27
N TRP A 174 3.29 2.60 -8.18
CA TRP A 174 4.35 1.61 -8.04
C TRP A 174 3.83 0.19 -7.85
N THR A 175 2.77 0.00 -7.05
CA THR A 175 2.10 -1.31 -6.91
C THR A 175 1.42 -1.75 -8.22
N SER A 176 0.96 -0.80 -9.04
CA SER A 176 0.47 -1.08 -10.40
C SER A 176 1.58 -1.63 -11.28
N PHE A 177 2.73 -0.94 -11.30
CA PHE A 177 3.92 -1.39 -12.03
C PHE A 177 4.34 -2.81 -11.59
N TYR A 178 4.41 -3.07 -10.28
CA TYR A 178 4.73 -4.39 -9.76
C TYR A 178 3.73 -5.46 -10.22
N THR A 179 2.44 -5.14 -10.26
CA THR A 179 1.40 -6.06 -10.72
C THR A 179 1.58 -6.43 -12.20
N PHE A 180 1.89 -5.46 -13.06
CA PHE A 180 2.19 -5.73 -14.47
C PHE A 180 3.48 -6.55 -14.62
N LEU A 181 4.51 -6.26 -13.84
CA LEU A 181 5.78 -7.00 -13.86
C LEU A 181 5.59 -8.46 -13.49
N THR A 182 4.94 -8.73 -12.37
CA THR A 182 4.73 -10.09 -11.89
C THR A 182 3.75 -10.84 -12.78
N TYR A 183 2.77 -10.16 -13.38
CA TYR A 183 1.92 -10.72 -14.42
C TYR A 183 2.77 -11.19 -15.62
N SER A 184 3.61 -10.33 -16.18
CA SER A 184 4.48 -10.68 -17.31
C SER A 184 5.40 -11.85 -16.96
N MET A 185 6.04 -11.82 -15.79
CA MET A 185 6.90 -12.91 -15.31
C MET A 185 6.12 -14.22 -15.17
N SER A 186 4.88 -14.17 -14.68
CA SER A 186 4.04 -15.37 -14.55
C SER A 186 3.70 -15.98 -15.92
N LYS A 187 3.48 -15.16 -16.94
CA LYS A 187 3.18 -15.64 -18.29
C LYS A 187 4.42 -16.24 -18.97
N THR A 188 5.54 -15.53 -18.96
CA THR A 188 6.76 -15.94 -19.67
C THR A 188 7.45 -17.14 -19.04
N ASN A 189 7.47 -17.24 -17.70
CA ASN A 189 8.17 -18.34 -17.03
C ASN A 189 7.31 -19.62 -16.91
N THR A 190 5.98 -19.53 -17.04
CA THR A 190 5.12 -20.72 -17.13
C THR A 190 5.11 -21.31 -18.54
N SER A 191 5.16 -20.49 -19.59
CA SER A 191 5.20 -20.99 -20.97
C SER A 191 6.46 -21.80 -21.25
N GLU A 192 7.63 -21.34 -20.80
CA GLU A 192 8.90 -22.07 -21.01
C GLU A 192 8.99 -23.37 -20.21
N ALA A 193 8.42 -23.41 -19.01
CA ALA A 193 8.37 -24.65 -18.23
C ALA A 193 7.55 -25.73 -18.95
N SER A 194 6.48 -25.33 -19.64
CA SER A 194 5.69 -26.22 -20.49
C SER A 194 6.51 -26.70 -21.70
N GLU A 195 7.20 -25.80 -22.39
CA GLU A 195 7.95 -26.12 -23.61
C GLU A 195 9.17 -27.03 -23.34
N ARG A 196 9.85 -26.85 -22.21
CA ARG A 196 10.95 -27.74 -21.79
C ARG A 196 10.47 -29.14 -21.42
N SER A 197 9.22 -29.29 -20.96
CA SER A 197 8.65 -30.60 -20.61
C SER A 197 8.21 -31.42 -21.84
N THR A 198 8.12 -30.78 -23.01
CA THR A 198 7.74 -31.40 -24.28
C THR A 198 8.91 -31.79 -25.18
N LEU A 199 10.15 -31.50 -24.75
CA LEU A 199 11.41 -31.87 -25.39
C LEU A 199 12.09 -33.00 -24.60
#